data_AF-A0A8T9Q5T8-F1
#
_entry.id   AF-A0A8T9Q5T8-F1
#
_cell.length_a   1.000
_cell.length_b   1.000
_cell.length_c   1.000
_cell.angle_alpha   90.00
_cell.angle_beta   90.00
_cell.angle_gamma   90.00
#
_symmetry.space_group_name_H-M   'P 1'
#
loop_
_entity.id
_entity.type
_entity.pdbx_description
1 polymer ?
#
loop_
_entity_poly.entity_id
_entity_poly.type
_entity_poly.pdbx_seq_one_letter_code
_entity_poly.pdbx_strand_id
1 'polypeptide(L)'
;MLETYHAEDAREMPHTAPGFHASAALWAARILYYTILLTLVRELDEIVIQEYLTDFAGDSTPEVVYSADLTLRYLPDLLRLAKGLAPGDALVARLQTLGRQWPLSLVGQELPLPESEAQVLAHPSLRQEYVDRIIRIQDRRRAGQDQLRPLVQAALGGHAATLWPDFQAFTLLTTDGKQAS
;
A
#
# COMPACT_ATOMS: atom_id res chain seq x y z
N MET A 1 19.78 10.17 -7.01
CA MET A 1 18.39 10.49 -7.43
C MET A 1 17.37 9.99 -6.41
N LEU A 2 17.25 8.68 -6.14
CA LEU A 2 16.29 8.16 -5.15
C LEU A 2 16.56 8.64 -3.71
N GLU A 3 17.83 8.77 -3.31
CA GLU A 3 18.19 9.34 -2.00
C GLU A 3 17.82 10.83 -1.88
N THR A 4 17.98 11.60 -2.97
CA THR A 4 17.52 12.99 -3.04
C THR A 4 16.01 13.08 -2.92
N TYR A 5 15.28 12.21 -3.64
CA TYR A 5 13.83 12.15 -3.58
C TYR A 5 13.34 11.74 -2.18
N HIS A 6 14.01 10.80 -1.52
CA HIS A 6 13.75 10.46 -0.11
C HIS A 6 13.91 11.66 0.80
N ALA A 7 15.00 12.43 0.66
CA ALA A 7 15.25 13.62 1.48
C ALA A 7 14.22 14.73 1.27
N GLU A 8 13.59 14.79 0.09
CA GLU A 8 12.49 15.70 -0.22
C GLU A 8 11.15 15.19 0.36
N ASP A 9 10.76 13.94 0.06
CA ASP A 9 9.52 13.31 0.55
C ASP A 9 9.49 13.27 2.09
N ALA A 10 10.65 13.04 2.74
CA ALA A 10 10.77 12.97 4.19
C ALA A 10 10.42 14.29 4.91
N ARG A 11 10.40 15.42 4.21
CA ARG A 11 10.00 16.72 4.78
C ARG A 11 8.48 16.86 4.92
N GLU A 12 7.75 16.14 4.09
CA GLU A 12 6.28 16.14 4.07
C GLU A 12 5.70 14.99 4.92
N MET A 13 6.54 14.03 5.31
CA MET A 13 6.14 12.92 6.16
C MET A 13 5.72 13.41 7.57
N PRO A 14 4.67 12.83 8.15
CA PRO A 14 4.31 13.09 9.53
C PRO A 14 5.39 12.56 10.48
N HIS A 15 5.61 13.22 11.60
CA HIS A 15 6.67 12.86 12.57
C HIS A 15 8.07 12.82 11.92
N THR A 16 8.99 12.04 12.48
CA THR A 16 10.31 11.80 11.88
C THR A 16 10.19 10.64 10.90
N ALA A 17 10.54 10.86 9.62
CA ALA A 17 10.55 9.82 8.60
C ALA A 17 11.61 8.74 8.88
N PRO A 18 11.39 7.47 8.49
CA PRO A 18 12.44 6.46 8.50
C PRO A 18 13.65 6.84 7.63
N GLY A 19 14.82 6.30 7.99
CA GLY A 19 16.04 6.46 7.21
C GLY A 19 15.94 5.86 5.79
N PHE A 20 16.89 6.24 4.93
CA PHE A 20 16.96 5.74 3.56
C PHE A 20 17.61 4.35 3.49
N HIS A 21 16.99 3.44 2.74
CA HIS A 21 17.49 2.10 2.48
C HIS A 21 17.69 1.86 0.99
N ALA A 22 18.93 2.07 0.53
CA ALA A 22 19.29 2.10 -0.89
C ALA A 22 18.88 0.83 -1.67
N SER A 23 19.11 -0.36 -1.11
CA SER A 23 18.78 -1.62 -1.79
C SER A 23 17.28 -1.82 -1.97
N ALA A 24 16.47 -1.32 -1.02
CA ALA A 24 15.00 -1.42 -1.09
C ALA A 24 14.45 -0.42 -2.11
N ALA A 25 14.96 0.81 -2.11
CA ALA A 25 14.60 1.81 -3.11
C ALA A 25 14.94 1.36 -4.54
N LEU A 26 16.14 0.78 -4.74
CA LEU A 26 16.56 0.27 -6.04
C LEU A 26 15.71 -0.93 -6.48
N TRP A 27 15.46 -1.88 -5.57
CA TRP A 27 14.58 -3.02 -5.86
C TRP A 27 13.18 -2.56 -6.28
N ALA A 28 12.57 -1.65 -5.51
CA ALA A 28 11.24 -1.14 -5.79
C ALA A 28 11.17 -0.36 -7.12
N ALA A 29 12.20 0.43 -7.43
CA ALA A 29 12.32 1.10 -8.73
C ALA A 29 12.41 0.10 -9.89
N ARG A 30 13.13 -1.02 -9.72
CA ARG A 30 13.19 -2.10 -10.71
C ARG A 30 11.83 -2.77 -10.89
N ILE A 31 11.11 -3.05 -9.80
CA ILE A 31 9.75 -3.60 -9.86
C ILE A 31 8.84 -2.67 -10.66
N LEU A 32 8.85 -1.37 -10.38
CA LEU A 32 8.04 -0.40 -11.11
C LEU A 32 8.39 -0.39 -12.61
N TYR A 33 9.69 -0.33 -12.93
CA TYR A 33 10.19 -0.34 -14.30
C TYR A 33 9.76 -1.60 -15.08
N TYR A 34 9.99 -2.79 -14.52
CA TYR A 34 9.62 -4.04 -15.18
C TYR A 34 8.11 -4.22 -15.25
N THR A 35 7.35 -3.75 -14.26
CA THR A 35 5.88 -3.75 -14.34
C THR A 35 5.41 -2.97 -15.56
N ILE A 36 5.94 -1.76 -15.80
CA ILE A 36 5.62 -0.97 -16.98
C ILE A 36 5.94 -1.74 -18.26
N LEU A 37 7.13 -2.33 -18.35
CA LEU A 37 7.51 -3.10 -19.55
C LEU A 37 6.59 -4.30 -19.77
N LEU A 38 6.31 -5.08 -18.74
CA LEU A 38 5.48 -6.28 -18.83
C LEU A 38 4.03 -5.92 -19.20
N THR A 39 3.49 -4.77 -18.75
CA THR A 39 2.14 -4.33 -19.18
C THR A 39 2.02 -4.07 -20.68
N LEU A 40 3.14 -3.85 -21.39
CA LEU A 40 3.13 -3.62 -22.85
C LEU A 40 3.28 -4.91 -23.67
N VAL A 41 3.63 -6.02 -23.02
CA VAL A 41 3.86 -7.32 -23.68
C VAL A 41 2.54 -8.07 -23.80
N ARG A 42 2.19 -8.49 -25.03
CA ARG A 42 0.91 -9.15 -25.32
C ARG A 42 0.83 -10.60 -24.85
N GLU A 43 1.95 -11.30 -24.86
CA GLU A 43 2.05 -12.70 -24.44
C GLU A 43 3.11 -12.79 -23.35
N LEU A 44 2.67 -13.00 -22.12
CA LEU A 44 3.52 -13.09 -20.94
C LEU A 44 3.59 -14.53 -20.46
N ASP A 45 4.80 -15.01 -20.25
CA ASP A 45 5.06 -16.24 -19.51
C ASP A 45 5.16 -15.91 -18.01
N GLU A 46 4.53 -16.72 -17.17
CA GLU A 46 4.60 -16.60 -15.72
C GLU A 46 6.05 -16.71 -15.21
N ILE A 47 6.89 -17.54 -15.81
CA ILE A 47 8.31 -17.69 -15.45
C ILE A 47 9.05 -16.36 -15.63
N VAL A 48 8.79 -15.68 -16.75
CA VAL A 48 9.39 -14.37 -17.05
C VAL A 48 8.93 -13.33 -16.04
N ILE A 49 7.64 -13.34 -15.68
CA ILE A 49 7.12 -12.43 -14.65
C ILE A 49 7.84 -12.64 -13.31
N GLN A 50 8.02 -13.89 -12.88
CA GLN A 50 8.69 -14.19 -11.61
C GLN A 50 10.20 -13.85 -11.63
N GLU A 51 10.85 -13.97 -12.80
CA GLU A 51 12.26 -13.59 -12.97
C GLU A 51 12.48 -12.09 -12.80
N TYR A 52 11.56 -11.26 -13.32
CA TYR A 52 11.71 -9.80 -13.29
C TYR A 52 11.05 -9.14 -12.08
N LEU A 53 9.94 -9.69 -11.59
CA LEU A 53 9.23 -9.19 -10.42
C LEU A 53 9.56 -10.04 -9.20
N THR A 54 10.80 -9.98 -8.73
CA THR A 54 11.24 -10.79 -7.57
C THR A 54 10.80 -10.19 -6.24
N ASP A 55 10.67 -11.02 -5.22
CA ASP A 55 10.51 -10.53 -3.84
C ASP A 55 11.79 -9.83 -3.36
N PHE A 56 11.64 -8.95 -2.37
CA PHE A 56 12.77 -8.31 -1.71
C PHE A 56 13.46 -9.32 -0.78
N ALA A 57 14.79 -9.44 -0.89
CA ALA A 57 15.56 -10.48 -0.21
C ALA A 57 16.04 -10.11 1.22
N GLY A 58 15.38 -9.17 1.90
CA GLY A 58 15.78 -8.68 3.22
C GLY A 58 14.63 -8.45 4.18
N ASP A 59 14.96 -8.09 5.42
CA ASP A 59 13.96 -7.86 6.47
C ASP A 59 13.12 -6.61 6.19
N SER A 60 11.83 -6.70 6.53
CA SER A 60 10.89 -5.60 6.37
C SER A 60 10.98 -4.63 7.55
N THR A 61 12.02 -3.79 7.57
CA THR A 61 12.16 -2.69 8.56
C THR A 61 11.40 -1.43 8.09
N PRO A 62 11.13 -0.44 8.98
CA PRO A 62 10.49 0.82 8.57
C PRO A 62 11.24 1.55 7.45
N GLU A 63 12.57 1.54 7.45
CA GLU A 63 13.42 2.13 6.41
C GLU A 63 13.22 1.43 5.07
N VAL A 64 13.14 0.10 5.09
CA VAL A 64 12.88 -0.73 3.91
C VAL A 64 11.49 -0.45 3.35
N VAL A 65 10.46 -0.45 4.21
CA VAL A 65 9.08 -0.16 3.84
C VAL A 65 8.96 1.23 3.21
N TYR A 66 9.53 2.25 3.87
CA TYR A 66 9.46 3.62 3.37
C TYR A 66 10.22 3.79 2.05
N SER A 67 11.44 3.26 1.96
CA SER A 67 12.28 3.40 0.77
C SER A 67 11.71 2.68 -0.44
N ALA A 68 11.05 1.53 -0.24
CA ALA A 68 10.31 0.87 -1.30
C ALA A 68 9.07 1.70 -1.71
N ASP A 69 8.35 2.25 -0.73
CA ASP A 69 7.11 2.99 -0.95
C ASP A 69 7.27 4.20 -1.86
N LEU A 70 8.43 4.88 -1.84
CA LEU A 70 8.74 6.00 -2.74
C LEU A 70 8.44 5.70 -4.22
N THR A 71 8.54 4.42 -4.62
CA THR A 71 8.25 4.01 -6.00
C THR A 71 7.08 3.05 -6.09
N LEU A 72 6.89 2.14 -5.12
CA LEU A 72 5.77 1.20 -5.17
C LEU A 72 4.41 1.89 -5.00
N ARG A 73 4.34 3.11 -4.43
CA ARG A 73 3.10 3.89 -4.30
C ARG A 73 2.40 4.19 -5.63
N TYR A 74 3.10 4.02 -6.76
CA TYR A 74 2.55 4.16 -8.11
C TYR A 74 2.03 2.84 -8.71
N LEU A 75 2.30 1.69 -8.08
CA LEU A 75 1.81 0.39 -8.55
C LEU A 75 0.29 0.27 -8.59
N PRO A 76 -0.51 0.87 -7.69
CA PRO A 76 -1.98 0.82 -7.81
C PRO A 76 -2.48 1.31 -9.19
N ASP A 77 -1.85 2.32 -9.76
CA ASP A 77 -2.21 2.85 -11.07
C ASP A 77 -1.86 1.87 -12.19
N LEU A 78 -0.67 1.27 -12.13
CA LEU A 78 -0.26 0.25 -13.09
C LEU A 78 -1.10 -1.03 -12.99
N LEU A 79 -1.49 -1.43 -11.78
CA LEU A 79 -2.38 -2.57 -11.59
C LEU A 79 -3.75 -2.30 -12.21
N ARG A 80 -4.27 -1.07 -12.13
CA ARG A 80 -5.52 -0.68 -12.84
C ARG A 80 -5.36 -0.70 -14.34
N LEU A 81 -4.21 -0.30 -14.88
CA LEU A 81 -3.91 -0.38 -16.31
C LEU A 81 -3.76 -1.84 -16.79
N ALA A 82 -3.15 -2.70 -15.99
CA ALA A 82 -3.00 -4.13 -16.29
C ALA A 82 -4.35 -4.86 -16.25
N LYS A 83 -5.22 -4.50 -15.28
CA LYS A 83 -6.60 -4.98 -15.19
C LYS A 83 -7.40 -4.53 -16.42
N GLY A 84 -7.50 -5.41 -17.42
CA GLY A 84 -8.25 -5.16 -18.64
C GLY A 84 -7.53 -5.60 -19.91
N LEU A 85 -6.26 -6.01 -19.81
CA LEU A 85 -5.49 -6.48 -20.95
C LEU A 85 -5.81 -7.94 -21.33
N ALA A 86 -6.15 -8.81 -20.36
CA ALA A 86 -6.71 -10.15 -20.61
C ALA A 86 -7.35 -10.78 -19.35
N PRO A 87 -8.33 -11.69 -19.49
CA PRO A 87 -8.76 -12.57 -18.39
C PRO A 87 -7.66 -13.58 -18.05
N GLY A 88 -7.25 -13.67 -16.78
CA GLY A 88 -6.24 -14.63 -16.31
C GLY A 88 -4.81 -14.09 -16.17
N ASP A 89 -4.64 -12.76 -16.16
CA ASP A 89 -3.33 -12.11 -16.19
C ASP A 89 -2.44 -12.45 -14.97
N ALA A 90 -1.40 -13.27 -15.20
CA ALA A 90 -0.38 -13.63 -14.22
C ALA A 90 0.35 -12.41 -13.65
N LEU A 91 0.47 -11.32 -14.42
CA LEU A 91 1.04 -10.06 -13.95
C LEU A 91 0.15 -9.43 -12.88
N VAL A 92 -1.17 -9.39 -13.13
CA VAL A 92 -2.15 -8.90 -12.13
C VAL A 92 -2.06 -9.73 -10.85
N ALA A 93 -1.98 -11.06 -10.96
CA ALA A 93 -1.83 -11.93 -9.79
C ALA A 93 -0.53 -11.65 -9.02
N ARG A 94 0.60 -11.50 -9.71
CA ARG A 94 1.89 -11.17 -9.08
C ARG A 94 1.87 -9.80 -8.39
N LEU A 95 1.31 -8.78 -9.04
CA LEU A 95 1.16 -7.44 -8.47
C LEU A 95 0.21 -7.42 -7.27
N GLN A 96 -0.84 -8.24 -7.28
CA GLN A 96 -1.70 -8.41 -6.12
C GLN A 96 -0.93 -9.03 -4.95
N THR A 97 -0.17 -10.10 -5.18
CA THR A 97 0.71 -10.69 -4.15
C THR A 97 1.67 -9.65 -3.58
N LEU A 98 2.34 -8.88 -4.44
CA LEU A 98 3.22 -7.81 -3.99
C LEU A 98 2.45 -6.75 -3.18
N GLY A 99 1.25 -6.39 -3.60
CA GLY A 99 0.37 -5.48 -2.86
C GLY A 99 0.00 -5.95 -1.46
N ARG A 100 -0.06 -7.27 -1.24
CA ARG A 100 -0.32 -7.84 0.08
C ARG A 100 0.90 -7.76 1.00
N GLN A 101 2.09 -7.84 0.43
CA GLN A 101 3.37 -7.76 1.14
C GLN A 101 3.78 -6.31 1.46
N TRP A 102 3.33 -5.34 0.67
CA TRP A 102 3.71 -3.92 0.79
C TRP A 102 2.49 -3.03 1.05
N PRO A 103 1.85 -3.15 2.24
CA PRO A 103 0.60 -2.47 2.57
C PRO A 103 0.64 -0.95 2.36
N LEU A 104 1.72 -0.29 2.79
CA LEU A 104 1.83 1.18 2.71
C LEU A 104 1.64 1.70 1.29
N SER A 105 2.19 0.96 0.33
CA SER A 105 2.24 1.33 -1.09
C SER A 105 0.98 0.98 -1.86
N LEU A 106 0.22 0.00 -1.37
CA LEU A 106 -0.97 -0.50 -2.05
C LEU A 106 -2.20 -0.34 -1.15
N VAL A 107 -2.62 0.91 -0.99
CA VAL A 107 -3.88 1.31 -0.34
C VAL A 107 -4.95 1.57 -1.40
N GLY A 108 -6.11 0.92 -1.29
CA GLY A 108 -7.10 0.87 -2.37
C GLY A 108 -8.29 -0.03 -2.08
N GLN A 109 -9.50 0.46 -2.38
CA GLN A 109 -10.76 -0.29 -2.20
C GLN A 109 -10.76 -1.62 -2.99
N GLU A 110 -10.19 -1.62 -4.19
CA GLU A 110 -10.12 -2.80 -5.07
C GLU A 110 -8.78 -3.57 -4.99
N LEU A 111 -7.89 -3.16 -4.08
CA LEU A 111 -6.60 -3.83 -3.88
C LEU A 111 -6.79 -5.02 -2.92
N PRO A 112 -5.89 -6.00 -2.86
CA PRO A 112 -6.00 -7.04 -1.86
C PRO A 112 -5.74 -6.47 -0.45
N LEU A 113 -6.25 -7.15 0.58
CA LEU A 113 -5.88 -6.84 1.97
C LEU A 113 -4.48 -7.37 2.26
N PRO A 114 -3.67 -6.64 3.05
CA PRO A 114 -2.31 -7.03 3.36
C PRO A 114 -2.24 -8.30 4.20
N GLU A 115 -1.11 -9.01 4.10
CA GLU A 115 -0.81 -10.16 4.96
C GLU A 115 -0.52 -9.73 6.40
N SER A 116 0.16 -8.60 6.56
CA SER A 116 0.46 -8.00 7.85
C SER A 116 0.65 -6.50 7.69
N GLU A 117 0.09 -5.73 8.62
CA GLU A 117 0.27 -4.28 8.71
C GLU A 117 1.27 -3.90 9.82
N ALA A 118 1.80 -4.89 10.54
CA ALA A 118 2.56 -4.68 11.78
C ALA A 118 3.75 -3.73 11.60
N GLN A 119 4.53 -3.88 10.52
CA GLN A 119 5.72 -3.05 10.28
C GLN A 119 5.37 -1.59 9.98
N VAL A 120 4.26 -1.37 9.25
CA VAL A 120 3.75 -0.01 8.98
C VAL A 120 3.23 0.62 10.27
N LEU A 121 2.48 -0.13 11.07
CA LEU A 121 1.84 0.38 12.29
C LEU A 121 2.83 0.57 13.45
N ALA A 122 3.98 -0.12 13.44
CA ALA A 122 5.01 0.00 14.45
C ALA A 122 5.73 1.36 14.42
N HIS A 123 5.88 1.97 13.24
CA HIS A 123 6.57 3.24 13.11
C HIS A 123 5.59 4.44 13.07
N PRO A 124 5.72 5.47 13.94
CA PRO A 124 4.74 6.55 14.04
C PRO A 124 4.48 7.28 12.71
N SER A 125 5.54 7.59 11.96
CA SER A 125 5.45 8.27 10.67
C SER A 125 4.70 7.44 9.62
N LEU A 126 5.02 6.14 9.54
CA LEU A 126 4.40 5.25 8.56
C LEU A 126 2.95 4.95 8.91
N ARG A 127 2.65 4.79 10.20
CA ARG A 127 1.29 4.61 10.70
C ARG A 127 0.40 5.79 10.33
N GLN A 128 0.86 7.02 10.54
CA GLN A 128 0.08 8.20 10.22
C GLN A 128 -0.12 8.34 8.70
N GLU A 129 0.94 8.19 7.91
CA GLU A 129 0.86 8.19 6.44
C GLU A 129 -0.11 7.11 5.92
N TYR A 130 -0.08 5.92 6.50
CA TYR A 130 -0.99 4.83 6.14
C TYR A 130 -2.46 5.17 6.41
N VAL A 131 -2.73 5.73 7.59
CA VAL A 131 -4.07 6.19 7.97
C VAL A 131 -4.55 7.31 7.05
N ASP A 132 -3.69 8.29 6.74
CA ASP A 132 -4.01 9.41 5.86
C ASP A 132 -4.31 8.92 4.43
N ARG A 133 -3.57 7.92 3.94
CA ARG A 133 -3.89 7.25 2.66
C ARG A 133 -5.25 6.56 2.71
N ILE A 134 -5.55 5.80 3.76
CA ILE A 134 -6.84 5.12 3.94
C ILE A 134 -7.99 6.12 3.93
N ILE A 135 -7.85 7.24 4.63
CA ILE A 135 -8.85 8.32 4.66
C ILE A 135 -9.02 8.96 3.28
N ARG A 136 -7.90 9.33 2.63
CA ARG A 136 -7.90 10.02 1.34
C ARG A 136 -8.65 9.26 0.25
N ILE A 137 -8.55 7.93 0.25
CA ILE A 137 -9.25 7.08 -0.73
C ILE A 137 -10.49 6.38 -0.16
N GLN A 138 -10.84 6.69 1.09
CA GLN A 138 -11.99 6.14 1.80
C GLN A 138 -12.05 4.59 1.76
N ASP A 139 -10.93 3.92 2.06
CA ASP A 139 -10.81 2.46 2.02
C ASP A 139 -11.55 1.79 3.19
N ARG A 140 -12.85 1.56 3.01
CA ARG A 140 -13.73 0.98 4.04
C ARG A 140 -13.25 -0.36 4.57
N ARG A 141 -12.66 -1.20 3.70
CA ARG A 141 -12.22 -2.54 4.11
C ARG A 141 -11.06 -2.46 5.08
N ARG A 142 -10.09 -1.56 4.83
CA ARG A 142 -8.99 -1.29 5.77
C ARG A 142 -9.46 -0.55 7.01
N ALA A 143 -10.22 0.54 6.83
CA ALA A 143 -10.79 1.31 7.92
C ALA A 143 -11.70 0.50 8.87
N GLY A 144 -12.34 -0.56 8.37
CA GLY A 144 -13.18 -1.44 9.17
C GLY A 144 -12.42 -2.46 10.02
N GLN A 145 -11.11 -2.63 9.81
CA GLN A 145 -10.31 -3.55 10.62
C GLN A 145 -10.19 -3.04 12.07
N ASP A 146 -10.25 -3.96 13.04
CA ASP A 146 -10.27 -3.61 14.46
C ASP A 146 -9.04 -2.79 14.90
N GLN A 147 -7.87 -3.03 14.32
CA GLN A 147 -6.63 -2.30 14.63
C GLN A 147 -6.54 -0.91 13.96
N LEU A 148 -7.18 -0.72 12.80
CA LEU A 148 -7.11 0.53 12.03
C LEU A 148 -8.26 1.48 12.35
N ARG A 149 -9.45 0.95 12.64
CA ARG A 149 -10.64 1.74 12.96
C ARG A 149 -10.38 2.85 14.02
N PRO A 150 -9.80 2.56 15.19
CA PRO A 150 -9.54 3.61 16.18
C PRO A 150 -8.50 4.64 15.70
N LEU A 151 -7.54 4.23 14.88
CA LEU A 151 -6.53 5.13 14.31
C LEU A 151 -7.15 6.08 13.29
N VAL A 152 -7.98 5.55 12.39
CA VAL A 152 -8.72 6.35 11.41
C VAL A 152 -9.70 7.30 12.10
N GLN A 153 -10.41 6.82 13.13
CA GLN A 153 -11.31 7.66 13.93
C GLN A 153 -10.57 8.80 14.62
N ALA A 154 -9.40 8.53 15.21
CA ALA A 154 -8.57 9.52 15.86
C ALA A 154 -8.05 10.58 14.88
N ALA A 155 -7.60 10.16 13.69
CA ALA A 155 -7.11 11.07 12.65
C ALA A 155 -8.22 11.95 12.05
N LEU A 156 -9.44 11.41 11.86
CA LEU A 156 -10.59 12.19 11.41
C LEU A 156 -11.06 13.21 12.46
N GLY A 157 -11.01 12.85 13.74
CA GLY A 157 -11.40 13.71 14.86
C GLY A 157 -12.77 14.36 14.67
N GLY A 158 -12.87 15.66 14.96
CA GLY A 158 -14.10 16.44 14.77
C GLY A 158 -14.47 16.73 13.31
N HIS A 159 -13.63 16.36 12.34
CA HIS A 159 -13.82 16.67 10.92
C HIS A 159 -14.31 15.46 10.10
N ALA A 160 -14.71 14.36 10.76
CA ALA A 160 -15.18 13.15 10.11
C ALA A 160 -16.31 13.41 9.09
N ALA A 161 -17.27 14.27 9.43
CA ALA A 161 -18.39 14.62 8.55
C ALA A 161 -17.97 15.29 7.23
N THR A 162 -16.79 15.94 7.20
CA THR A 162 -16.25 16.61 6.02
C THR A 162 -15.30 15.71 5.24
N LEU A 163 -14.39 15.01 5.94
CA LEU A 163 -13.33 14.21 5.31
C LEU A 163 -13.82 12.83 4.87
N TRP A 164 -14.76 12.24 5.62
CA TRP A 164 -15.33 10.93 5.32
C TRP A 164 -16.75 10.80 5.89
N PRO A 165 -17.76 11.37 5.22
CA PRO A 165 -19.11 11.56 5.77
C PRO A 165 -19.80 10.30 6.28
N ASP A 166 -19.54 9.14 5.66
CA ASP A 166 -20.19 7.87 5.99
C ASP A 166 -19.32 6.92 6.83
N PHE A 167 -18.17 7.39 7.34
CA PHE A 167 -17.25 6.59 8.15
C PHE A 167 -17.93 5.94 9.37
N GLN A 168 -18.70 6.73 10.13
CA GLN A 168 -19.42 6.22 11.29
C GLN A 168 -20.50 5.20 10.93
N ALA A 169 -21.16 5.37 9.77
CA ALA A 169 -22.27 4.52 9.39
C ALA A 169 -21.82 3.06 9.17
N PHE A 170 -20.71 2.83 8.47
CA PHE A 170 -20.24 1.46 8.22
C PHE A 170 -19.43 0.87 9.38
N THR A 171 -18.80 1.71 10.21
CA THR A 171 -18.00 1.23 11.35
C THR A 171 -18.82 0.84 12.57
N LEU A 172 -20.06 1.32 12.69
CA LEU A 172 -21.02 0.90 13.72
C LEU A 172 -21.66 -0.45 13.37
N LEU A 173 -22.04 -0.65 12.10
CA LEU A 173 -22.62 -1.90 11.60
C LEU A 173 -21.71 -3.13 11.79
N THR A 174 -20.39 -2.94 11.77
CA THR A 174 -19.43 -4.03 12.02
C THR A 174 -19.30 -4.41 13.50
N THR A 175 -19.78 -3.58 14.42
CA THR A 175 -19.72 -3.83 15.87
C THR A 175 -20.94 -4.61 16.37
N ASP A 176 -22.11 -4.36 15.80
CA ASP A 176 -23.37 -5.02 16.22
C ASP A 176 -23.48 -6.47 15.72
N GLY A 177 -22.73 -6.85 14.68
CA GLY A 177 -22.69 -8.23 14.15
C GLY A 177 -21.84 -9.22 14.96
N LYS A 178 -21.10 -8.78 15.99
CA LYS A 178 -20.24 -9.64 16.83
C LYS A 178 -20.89 -10.05 18.17
N GLN A 179 -22.17 -9.74 18.42
CA GLN A 179 -22.89 -10.15 19.64
C GLN A 179 -23.89 -11.31 19.46
N ALA A 180 -23.86 -12.02 18.34
CA ALA A 180 -24.72 -13.19 18.12
C ALA A 180 -23.95 -14.35 17.47
N SER A 181 -23.11 -15.04 18.25
CA SER A 181 -22.78 -16.48 18.12
C SER A 181 -22.03 -16.96 19.34
#